data_AF-A0A7S2J5S4-F1
#
_entry.id   AF-A0A7S2J5S4-F1
#
_cell.length_a   1.000
_cell.length_b   1.000
_cell.length_c   1.000
_cell.angle_alpha   90.00
_cell.angle_beta   90.00
_cell.angle_gamma   90.00
#
_symmetry.space_group_name_H-M   'P 1'
#
loop_
_entity.id
_entity.type
_entity.pdbx_description
1 polymer ?
#
loop_
_entity_poly.entity_id
_entity_poly.type
_entity_poly.pdbx_seq_one_letter_code
_entity_poly.pdbx_strand_id
1 'polypeptide(L)'
;EESEAITHIRDDLKANAKELDKECRFFFVTRETFLEQRTWPRYKDMEKALLLVEESIRLADGVRGKYSKYIVSISHCWERSDMPDPTGKQLQAIKDYLVANPDIRLVWGDFSSMPQGNRTPREKMEFK
;
A
#
# COMPACT_ATOMS: atom_id res chain seq x y z
N GLU A 1 5.85 23.71 36.82
CA GLU A 1 6.66 23.92 35.61
C GLU A 1 6.42 22.73 34.69
N GLU A 2 5.90 22.96 33.48
CA GLU A 2 5.77 21.89 32.49
C GLU A 2 7.18 21.42 32.11
N SER A 3 7.42 20.11 32.18
CA SER A 3 8.68 19.47 31.81
C SER A 3 9.08 19.82 30.37
N GLU A 4 10.35 20.18 30.15
CA GLU A 4 10.91 20.47 28.82
C GLU A 4 10.64 19.36 27.79
N ALA A 5 10.53 18.09 28.25
CA ALA A 5 10.19 16.95 27.41
C ALA A 5 8.76 17.04 26.83
N ILE A 6 7.80 17.57 27.60
CA ILE A 6 6.41 17.75 27.17
C ILE A 6 6.34 18.87 26.14
N THR A 7 7.11 19.94 26.33
CA THR A 7 7.20 21.07 25.39
C THR A 7 7.78 20.62 24.05
N HIS A 8 8.86 19.83 24.06
CA HIS A 8 9.51 19.34 22.84
C HIS A 8 8.59 18.43 22.00
N ILE A 9 7.88 17.49 22.64
CA ILE A 9 6.89 16.63 21.97
C ILE A 9 5.77 17.47 21.34
N ARG A 10 5.33 18.53 22.02
CA ARG A 10 4.26 19.42 21.54
C ARG A 10 4.70 20.23 20.32
N ASP A 11 5.95 20.67 20.31
CA ASP A 11 6.53 21.41 19.20
C ASP A 11 6.81 20.51 18.00
N ASP A 12 7.26 19.27 18.21
CA ASP A 12 7.40 18.26 17.15
C ASP A 12 6.05 17.89 16.54
N LEU A 13 5.01 17.73 17.36
CA LEU A 13 3.65 17.47 16.88
C LEU A 13 3.07 18.66 16.11
N LYS A 14 3.36 19.90 16.51
CA LYS A 14 2.97 21.11 15.77
C LYS A 14 3.74 21.27 14.47
N ALA A 15 5.05 21.04 14.48
CA ALA A 15 5.91 21.10 13.29
C ALA A 15 5.48 20.07 12.24
N ASN A 16 5.04 18.88 12.68
CA ASN A 16 4.57 17.82 11.81
C ASN A 16 3.05 17.84 11.54
N ALA A 17 2.29 18.76 12.15
CA ALA A 17 0.83 18.81 11.99
C ALA A 17 0.41 18.96 10.52
N LYS A 18 1.17 19.74 9.74
CA LYS A 18 0.93 19.94 8.30
C LYS A 18 1.26 18.70 7.48
N GLU A 19 2.25 17.90 7.90
CA GLU A 19 2.58 16.62 7.28
C GLU A 19 1.53 15.55 7.58
N LEU A 20 1.03 15.51 8.82
CA LEU A 20 -0.03 14.60 9.25
C LEU A 20 -1.39 14.89 8.59
N ASP A 21 -1.62 16.12 8.15
CA ASP A 21 -2.81 16.51 7.39
C ASP A 21 -2.73 16.12 5.90
N LYS A 22 -1.56 15.66 5.41
CA LYS A 22 -1.41 15.26 4.02
C LYS A 22 -2.27 14.04 3.71
N GLU A 23 -2.89 14.11 2.54
CA GLU A 23 -3.63 13.04 1.91
C GLU A 23 -2.91 12.61 0.64
N CYS A 24 -2.65 11.31 0.52
CA CYS A 24 -1.98 10.72 -0.61
C CYS A 24 -2.90 9.69 -1.25
N ARG A 25 -2.96 9.69 -2.59
CA ARG A 25 -3.70 8.68 -3.35
C ARG A 25 -2.85 7.44 -3.52
N PHE A 26 -3.47 6.29 -3.33
CA PHE A 26 -2.85 4.98 -3.54
C PHE A 26 -3.77 4.10 -4.37
N PHE A 27 -3.16 3.23 -5.17
CA PHE A 27 -3.87 2.19 -5.91
C PHE A 27 -3.77 0.86 -5.18
N PHE A 28 -4.88 0.17 -5.02
CA PHE A 28 -4.99 -1.09 -4.31
C PHE A 28 -5.56 -2.16 -5.24
N VAL A 29 -5.21 -3.41 -4.96
CA VAL A 29 -5.90 -4.58 -5.51
C VAL A 29 -6.96 -5.00 -4.49
N THR A 30 -8.18 -5.29 -4.92
CA THR A 30 -9.20 -5.80 -3.99
C THR A 30 -8.82 -7.18 -3.49
N ARG A 31 -9.29 -7.53 -2.29
CA ARG A 31 -9.10 -8.85 -1.68
C ARG A 31 -9.52 -9.97 -2.64
N GLU A 32 -10.70 -9.84 -3.25
CA GLU A 32 -11.27 -10.82 -4.19
C GLU A 32 -10.35 -11.00 -5.39
N THR A 33 -9.98 -9.88 -6.03
CA THR A 33 -9.09 -9.88 -7.18
C THR A 33 -7.75 -10.53 -6.84
N PHE A 34 -7.18 -10.22 -5.68
CA PHE A 34 -5.88 -10.75 -5.26
C PHE A 34 -5.92 -12.27 -5.03
N LEU A 35 -7.00 -12.78 -4.43
CA LEU A 35 -7.16 -14.22 -4.21
C LEU A 35 -7.27 -15.02 -5.52
N GLU A 36 -7.79 -14.42 -6.59
CA GLU A 36 -7.95 -15.07 -7.89
C GLU A 36 -6.63 -15.19 -8.67
N GLN A 37 -5.59 -14.43 -8.30
CA GLN A 37 -4.33 -14.39 -9.03
C GLN A 37 -3.55 -15.69 -8.94
N ARG A 38 -3.05 -16.22 -10.06
CA ARG A 38 -2.19 -17.42 -10.06
C ARG A 38 -0.71 -17.11 -9.84
N THR A 39 -0.31 -15.90 -10.21
CA THR A 39 1.04 -15.35 -10.04
C THR A 39 0.94 -13.99 -9.38
N TRP A 40 2.03 -13.47 -8.85
CA TRP A 40 2.01 -12.15 -8.23
C TRP A 40 1.43 -11.08 -9.19
N PRO A 41 0.41 -10.30 -8.78
CA PRO A 41 -0.23 -9.33 -9.67
C PRO A 41 0.72 -8.18 -10.01
N ARG A 42 0.85 -7.86 -11.29
CA ARG A 42 1.66 -6.72 -11.76
C ARG A 42 0.79 -5.49 -11.93
N TYR A 43 1.29 -4.32 -11.53
CA TYR A 43 0.55 -3.05 -11.68
C TYR A 43 -0.01 -2.86 -13.10
N LYS A 44 0.83 -3.02 -14.14
CA LYS A 44 0.41 -2.80 -15.54
C LYS A 44 -0.70 -3.75 -16.00
N ASP A 45 -0.66 -5.00 -15.52
CA ASP A 45 -1.68 -5.99 -15.86
C ASP A 45 -3.01 -5.62 -15.17
N MET A 46 -2.95 -5.19 -13.90
CA MET A 46 -4.13 -4.76 -13.13
C MET A 46 -4.71 -3.45 -13.66
N GLU A 47 -3.87 -2.46 -13.99
CA GLU A 47 -4.27 -1.19 -14.57
C GLU A 47 -4.98 -1.39 -15.91
N LYS A 48 -4.39 -2.19 -16.81
CA LYS A 48 -4.97 -2.52 -18.12
C LYS A 48 -6.32 -3.23 -17.99
N ALA A 49 -6.46 -4.08 -16.98
CA ALA A 49 -7.70 -4.79 -16.68
C ALA A 49 -8.73 -3.96 -15.90
N LEU A 50 -8.39 -2.72 -15.50
CA LEU A 50 -9.21 -1.85 -14.63
C LEU A 50 -9.56 -2.49 -13.28
N LEU A 51 -8.61 -3.24 -12.71
CA LEU A 51 -8.76 -3.98 -11.45
C LEU A 51 -8.10 -3.26 -10.25
N LEU A 52 -7.63 -2.04 -10.44
CA LEU A 52 -7.09 -1.20 -9.38
C LEU A 52 -8.18 -0.30 -8.80
N VAL A 53 -8.24 -0.23 -7.47
CA VAL A 53 -9.10 0.69 -6.72
C VAL A 53 -8.24 1.82 -6.20
N GLU A 54 -8.66 3.06 -6.46
CA GLU A 54 -8.02 4.26 -5.94
C GLU A 54 -8.62 4.63 -4.59
N GLU A 55 -7.78 4.83 -3.57
CA GLU A 55 -8.20 5.33 -2.26
C GLU A 55 -7.25 6.41 -1.77
N SER A 56 -7.81 7.40 -1.08
CA SER A 56 -7.04 8.46 -0.45
C SER A 56 -6.74 8.10 1.01
N ILE A 57 -5.45 8.10 1.35
CA ILE A 57 -4.95 7.80 2.68
C ILE A 57 -4.42 9.07 3.30
N ARG A 58 -5.04 9.48 4.42
CA ARG A 58 -4.54 10.58 5.24
C ARG A 58 -3.51 10.06 6.23
N LEU A 59 -2.36 10.72 6.31
CA LEU A 59 -1.26 10.24 7.13
C LEU A 59 -1.62 10.16 8.62
N ALA A 60 -2.31 11.17 9.16
CA ALA A 60 -2.79 11.16 10.55
C ALA A 60 -3.67 9.93 10.87
N ASP A 61 -4.54 9.55 9.93
CA ASP A 61 -5.45 8.43 10.09
C ASP A 61 -4.70 7.08 10.00
N GLY A 62 -3.70 7.01 9.11
CA GLY A 62 -2.82 5.84 8.99
C GLY A 62 -2.00 5.60 10.26
N VAL A 63 -1.38 6.65 10.81
CA VAL A 63 -0.61 6.56 12.07
C VAL A 63 -1.49 6.15 13.25
N ARG A 64 -2.77 6.55 13.25
CA ARG A 64 -3.76 6.14 14.26
C ARG A 64 -4.32 4.73 14.03
N GLY A 65 -3.90 4.04 12.97
CA GLY A 65 -4.34 2.69 12.66
C GLY A 65 -5.78 2.61 12.14
N LYS A 66 -6.36 3.71 11.64
CA LYS A 66 -7.76 3.72 11.13
C LYS A 66 -7.99 2.68 10.03
N TYR A 67 -6.97 2.45 9.21
CA TYR A 67 -7.03 1.58 8.03
C TYR A 67 -6.63 0.12 8.31
N SER A 68 -5.99 -0.18 9.45
CA SER A 68 -5.36 -1.49 9.70
C SER A 68 -6.33 -2.66 9.75
N LYS A 69 -7.62 -2.39 9.98
CA LYS A 69 -8.67 -3.41 9.98
C LYS A 69 -9.04 -3.89 8.58
N TYR A 70 -8.84 -3.07 7.55
CA TYR A 70 -9.35 -3.36 6.21
C TYR A 70 -8.35 -3.15 5.08
N ILE A 71 -7.16 -2.62 5.36
CA ILE A 71 -6.06 -2.46 4.41
C ILE A 71 -4.86 -3.23 4.93
N VAL A 72 -4.21 -4.00 4.05
CA VAL A 72 -2.87 -4.57 4.28
C VAL A 72 -1.88 -3.99 3.28
N SER A 73 -0.71 -3.61 3.77
CA SER A 73 0.43 -3.21 2.93
C SER A 73 1.50 -4.30 2.95
N ILE A 74 2.05 -4.57 1.78
CA ILE A 74 3.04 -5.62 1.56
C ILE A 74 4.20 -4.99 0.80
N SER A 75 5.40 -5.07 1.37
CA SER A 75 6.62 -4.83 0.61
C SER A 75 7.06 -6.18 0.06
N HIS A 76 6.98 -6.35 -1.26
CA HIS A 76 7.29 -7.61 -1.90
C HIS A 76 8.81 -7.75 -2.04
N CYS A 77 9.36 -8.83 -1.49
CA CYS A 77 10.78 -9.12 -1.64
C CYS A 77 11.00 -9.85 -2.97
N TRP A 78 11.60 -9.17 -3.94
CA TRP A 78 11.93 -9.79 -5.22
C TRP A 78 13.01 -10.86 -5.04
N GLU A 79 12.68 -12.12 -5.33
CA GLU A 79 13.65 -13.22 -5.29
C GLU A 79 14.53 -13.25 -6.54
N ARG A 80 13.99 -12.82 -7.69
CA ARG A 80 14.73 -12.62 -8.95
C ARG A 80 14.25 -11.37 -9.68
N SER A 81 15.14 -10.79 -10.48
CA SER A 81 14.87 -9.58 -11.28
C SER A 81 13.85 -9.79 -12.42
N ASP A 82 13.64 -11.02 -12.85
CA ASP A 82 12.71 -11.40 -13.94
C ASP A 82 11.42 -12.05 -13.42
N MET A 83 11.52 -12.76 -12.29
CA MET A 83 10.40 -13.39 -11.59
C MET A 83 10.46 -13.04 -10.09
N PRO A 84 9.62 -12.09 -9.63
CA PRO A 84 9.64 -11.63 -8.24
C PRO A 84 9.30 -12.72 -7.21
N ASP A 85 8.36 -13.61 -7.54
CA ASP A 85 7.95 -14.77 -6.73
C ASP A 85 7.96 -16.05 -7.59
N PRO A 86 9.14 -16.61 -7.92
CA PRO A 86 9.27 -17.74 -8.82
C PRO A 86 8.64 -19.02 -8.24
N THR A 87 8.54 -19.13 -6.91
CA THR A 87 7.99 -20.30 -6.24
C THR A 87 6.51 -20.15 -5.88
N GLY A 88 5.96 -18.93 -5.96
CA GLY A 88 4.59 -18.62 -5.55
C GLY A 88 4.38 -18.63 -4.02
N LYS A 89 5.45 -18.80 -3.24
CA LYS A 89 5.35 -18.96 -1.78
C LYS A 89 4.91 -17.66 -1.12
N GLN A 90 5.38 -16.52 -1.60
CA GLN A 90 4.97 -15.22 -1.05
C GLN A 90 3.50 -14.96 -1.37
N LEU A 91 3.09 -15.18 -2.62
CA LEU A 91 1.69 -15.06 -3.01
C LEU A 91 0.80 -15.96 -2.15
N GLN A 92 1.17 -17.22 -1.96
CA GLN A 92 0.39 -18.16 -1.17
C GLN A 92 0.31 -17.73 0.30
N ALA A 93 1.42 -17.30 0.90
CA ALA A 93 1.43 -16.81 2.28
C ALA A 93 0.49 -15.62 2.49
N ILE A 94 0.46 -14.68 1.54
CA ILE A 94 -0.47 -13.55 1.58
C ILE A 94 -1.90 -14.01 1.41
N LYS A 95 -2.18 -14.94 0.49
CA LYS A 95 -3.53 -15.50 0.33
C LYS A 95 -4.03 -16.18 1.60
N ASP A 96 -3.19 -16.99 2.24
CA ASP A 96 -3.51 -17.66 3.50
C ASP A 96 -3.82 -16.62 4.60
N TYR A 97 -3.03 -15.55 4.66
CA TYR A 97 -3.28 -14.41 5.56
C TYR A 97 -4.62 -13.72 5.28
N LEU A 98 -4.97 -13.47 4.02
CA LEU A 98 -6.24 -12.86 3.63
C LEU A 98 -7.45 -13.76 3.88
N VAL A 99 -7.28 -15.09 3.79
CA VAL A 99 -8.31 -16.07 4.16
C VAL A 99 -8.53 -16.06 5.68
N ALA A 100 -7.46 -15.99 6.47
CA ALA A 100 -7.54 -15.90 7.93
C ALA A 100 -8.08 -14.54 8.43
N ASN A 101 -7.98 -13.48 7.63
CA ASN A 101 -8.38 -12.12 7.99
C ASN A 101 -9.42 -11.55 7.00
N PRO A 102 -10.69 -11.96 7.09
CA PRO A 102 -11.73 -11.60 6.12
C PRO A 102 -12.12 -10.11 6.15
N ASP A 103 -11.79 -9.37 7.21
CA ASP A 103 -12.06 -7.93 7.30
C ASP A 103 -11.19 -7.09 6.35
N ILE A 104 -10.07 -7.66 5.87
CA ILE A 104 -9.17 -7.02 4.91
C ILE A 104 -9.84 -6.96 3.54
N ARG A 105 -9.99 -5.77 2.98
CA ARG A 105 -10.64 -5.53 1.69
C ARG A 105 -9.68 -5.06 0.61
N LEU A 106 -8.61 -4.38 1.01
CA LEU A 106 -7.67 -3.74 0.10
C LEU A 106 -6.25 -4.22 0.38
N VAL A 107 -5.57 -4.63 -0.69
CA VAL A 107 -4.18 -5.08 -0.67
C VAL A 107 -3.34 -4.06 -1.42
N TRP A 108 -2.38 -3.48 -0.73
CA TRP A 108 -1.35 -2.66 -1.35
C TRP A 108 -0.06 -3.46 -1.41
N GLY A 109 0.49 -3.62 -2.61
CA GLY A 109 1.79 -4.25 -2.81
C GLY A 109 2.65 -3.37 -3.68
N ASP A 110 3.87 -3.03 -3.27
CA ASP A 110 4.80 -2.18 -4.03
C ASP A 110 4.87 -2.53 -5.54
N PHE A 111 4.98 -3.81 -5.89
CA PHE A 111 5.01 -4.28 -7.28
C PHE A 111 3.65 -4.29 -7.98
N SER A 112 2.57 -4.43 -7.23
CA SER A 112 1.19 -4.54 -7.72
C SER A 112 0.47 -3.20 -7.80
N SER A 113 0.95 -2.21 -7.06
CA SER A 113 0.29 -0.93 -6.79
C SER A 113 1.09 0.28 -7.27
N MET A 114 2.30 0.08 -7.78
CA MET A 114 3.11 1.14 -8.38
C MET A 114 3.62 0.76 -9.77
N PRO A 115 3.72 1.74 -10.69
CA PRO A 115 4.26 1.52 -12.02
C PRO A 115 5.74 1.15 -11.98
N GLN A 116 6.11 0.14 -12.77
CA GLN A 116 7.46 -0.43 -12.81
C GLN A 116 8.18 -0.06 -14.11
N GLY A 117 9.48 0.22 -14.00
CA GLY A 117 10.33 0.62 -15.13
C GLY A 117 10.05 2.05 -15.63
N ASN A 118 10.18 2.27 -16.94
CA ASN A 118 9.91 3.58 -17.53
C ASN A 118 8.43 3.94 -17.45
N ARG A 119 8.12 5.01 -16.72
CA ARG A 119 6.77 5.53 -16.57
C ARG A 119 6.24 6.11 -17.89
N THR A 120 5.02 5.73 -18.27
CA THR A 120 4.25 6.37 -19.34
C THR A 120 3.95 7.83 -18.99
N PRO A 121 3.59 8.69 -19.97
CA PRO A 121 3.17 10.06 -19.68
C PRO A 121 2.03 10.13 -18.65
N ARG A 122 1.09 9.17 -18.69
CA ARG A 122 0.00 9.06 -17.71
C ARG A 122 0.51 8.74 -16.31
N GLU A 123 1.33 7.70 -16.17
CA GLU A 123 1.94 7.33 -14.89
C GLU A 123 2.80 8.46 -14.30
N LYS A 124 3.45 9.29 -15.12
CA LYS A 124 4.19 10.48 -14.64
C LYS A 124 3.27 11.59 -14.09
N MET A 125 2.06 11.71 -14.61
CA MET A 125 1.08 12.68 -14.10
C MET A 125 0.43 12.19 -12.81
N GLU A 126 0.15 10.88 -12.73
CA GLU A 126 -0.52 10.24 -11.60
C GLU A 126 0.43 10.02 -10.40
N PHE A 127 1.68 9.64 -10.66
CA PHE A 127 2.73 9.42 -9.65
C PHE A 127 3.81 10.52 -9.74
N LYS A 128 3.54 11.67 -9.11
CA LYS A 128 4.47 12.80 -8.99
C LYS A 128 5.38 12.68 -7.79
#